data_AF-A0A3B6EE24-F1
#
_entry.id   AF-A0A3B6EE24-F1
#
_cell.length_a   1.000
_cell.length_b   1.000
_cell.length_c   1.000
_cell.angle_alpha   90.00
_cell.angle_beta   90.00
_cell.angle_gamma   90.00
#
_symmetry.space_group_name_H-M   'P 1'
#
loop_
_entity.id
_entity.type
_entity.pdbx_description
1 polymer ?
#
loop_
_entity_poly.entity_id
_entity_poly.type
_entity_poly.pdbx_seq_one_letter_code
_entity_poly.pdbx_strand_id
1 'polypeptide(L)'
;MVFEDESSDENSSLPYMHSETSTDGLNQEGQNCGFVQWVDEQWPPTMENALLKLWSMVEESKSARVDDNLQSSLTIHHLTEENKKLDAQYDKLVKDVHQLVDFQQDRVVDFSYLQSAVTYQHQCRAELVAGMNAKMAKKDAALEKLQQKFEILCNLTSAQATAIQNLKLKNMKEKQLRIEAQENLELKNAEFTKFEEKLTQEKLELKFQVADLLKLKENHKEEKQMQEFKITELMKAEEKLKEKIKGIQAILEN
;
A
#
# COMPACT_ATOMS: atom_id res chain seq x y z
N MET A 1 56.43 -1.68 -21.08
CA MET A 1 57.42 -2.73 -20.79
C MET A 1 58.30 -2.78 -22.02
N VAL A 2 59.52 -2.26 -21.89
CA VAL A 2 60.52 -2.22 -22.96
C VAL A 2 61.13 -3.62 -23.02
N PHE A 3 61.14 -4.25 -24.18
CA PHE A 3 61.99 -5.41 -24.43
C PHE A 3 62.82 -5.11 -25.69
N GLU A 4 64.10 -5.21 -25.45
CA GLU A 4 65.22 -4.72 -26.25
C GLU A 4 65.52 -5.70 -27.39
N ASP A 5 65.98 -5.14 -28.51
CA ASP A 5 66.58 -5.85 -29.63
C ASP A 5 67.89 -6.51 -29.18
N GLU A 6 67.98 -7.84 -29.27
CA GLU A 6 69.27 -8.54 -29.27
C GLU A 6 69.74 -8.76 -30.71
N SER A 7 70.47 -7.75 -31.17
CA SER A 7 71.51 -7.84 -32.18
C SER A 7 72.59 -8.85 -31.75
N SER A 8 73.05 -9.69 -32.68
CA SER A 8 74.32 -10.39 -32.55
C SER A 8 74.94 -10.60 -33.94
N ASP A 9 75.52 -9.51 -34.45
CA ASP A 9 76.63 -9.57 -35.39
C ASP A 9 77.87 -10.07 -34.62
N GLU A 10 78.35 -11.29 -34.93
CA GLU A 10 79.74 -11.65 -34.65
C GLU A 10 80.47 -12.01 -35.94
N ASN A 11 81.00 -10.93 -36.50
CA ASN A 11 82.16 -10.88 -37.38
C ASN A 11 83.38 -11.56 -36.71
N SER A 12 83.70 -12.80 -37.09
CA SER A 12 84.98 -13.43 -36.76
C SER A 12 85.84 -13.59 -38.02
N SER A 13 86.42 -12.46 -38.45
CA SER A 13 87.58 -12.44 -39.33
C SER A 13 88.81 -12.95 -38.58
N LEU A 14 89.35 -14.12 -38.94
CA LEU A 14 90.70 -14.52 -38.55
C LEU A 14 91.66 -14.39 -39.75
N PRO A 15 92.83 -13.74 -39.56
CA PRO A 15 93.74 -13.42 -40.65
C PRO A 15 94.79 -14.52 -40.90
N TYR A 16 95.14 -14.66 -42.19
CA TYR A 16 96.46 -14.93 -42.77
C TYR A 16 97.34 -16.08 -42.22
N MET A 17 97.65 -17.02 -43.10
CA MET A 17 99.03 -17.54 -43.25
C MET A 17 99.33 -17.66 -44.74
N HIS A 18 99.91 -16.59 -45.30
CA HIS A 18 100.66 -16.67 -46.55
C HIS A 18 102.04 -17.24 -46.21
N SER A 19 102.34 -18.43 -46.73
CA SER A 19 103.70 -18.96 -46.69
C SER A 19 104.51 -18.38 -47.84
N GLU A 20 105.13 -17.22 -47.60
CA GLU A 20 106.32 -16.78 -48.31
C GLU A 20 107.54 -17.17 -47.47
N THR A 21 108.35 -18.11 -47.96
CA THR A 21 109.71 -18.36 -47.46
C THR A 21 110.61 -18.51 -48.67
N SER A 22 111.21 -17.40 -49.11
CA SER A 22 112.54 -16.93 -48.68
C SER A 22 113.65 -17.73 -49.35
N THR A 23 114.01 -17.27 -50.55
CA THR A 23 115.28 -17.53 -51.21
C THR A 23 116.30 -16.50 -50.71
N ASP A 24 117.25 -16.89 -49.86
CA ASP A 24 118.62 -16.37 -49.91
C ASP A 24 119.56 -17.06 -48.90
N GLY A 25 120.49 -17.84 -49.46
CA GLY A 25 121.93 -17.76 -49.18
C GLY A 25 122.45 -18.15 -47.80
N LEU A 26 122.92 -19.41 -47.66
CA LEU A 26 124.24 -19.68 -47.07
C LEU A 26 124.89 -20.88 -47.77
N ASN A 27 125.86 -20.54 -48.63
CA ASN A 27 126.88 -21.43 -49.14
C ASN A 27 127.70 -22.00 -47.98
N GLN A 28 127.61 -23.31 -47.76
CA GLN A 28 128.72 -24.09 -47.24
C GLN A 28 128.92 -25.25 -48.20
N GLU A 29 130.12 -25.33 -48.76
CA GLU A 29 130.62 -26.42 -49.61
C GLU A 29 130.66 -27.72 -48.79
N GLY A 30 129.47 -28.30 -48.59
CA GLY A 30 129.29 -29.69 -48.27
C GLY A 30 129.60 -30.47 -49.54
N GLN A 31 130.63 -31.32 -49.44
CA GLN A 31 131.07 -32.26 -50.45
C GLN A 31 129.89 -32.80 -51.27
N ASN A 32 130.05 -32.76 -52.59
CA ASN A 32 129.20 -33.43 -53.59
C ASN A 32 128.79 -34.82 -53.09
N CYS A 33 127.67 -34.89 -52.37
CA CYS A 33 126.99 -36.12 -52.04
C CYS A 33 126.38 -36.55 -53.37
N GLY A 34 127.18 -37.30 -54.12
CA GLY A 34 127.02 -37.57 -55.54
C GLY A 34 125.56 -37.65 -55.92
N PHE A 35 125.14 -36.74 -56.81
CA PHE A 35 123.85 -36.69 -57.50
C PHE A 35 122.97 -37.90 -57.14
N VAL A 36 122.29 -37.81 -55.99
CA VAL A 36 121.18 -38.70 -55.68
C VAL A 36 120.12 -38.21 -56.62
N GLN A 37 120.14 -38.79 -57.82
CA GLN A 37 119.02 -38.75 -58.72
C GLN A 37 117.88 -39.28 -57.84
N TRP A 38 117.01 -38.39 -57.36
CA TRP A 38 115.68 -38.77 -56.89
C TRP A 38 114.90 -39.24 -58.13
N VAL A 39 115.46 -40.26 -58.81
CA VAL A 39 114.65 -41.27 -59.42
C VAL A 39 113.83 -41.74 -58.24
N ASP A 40 112.53 -41.56 -58.31
CA ASP A 40 111.65 -42.46 -57.59
C ASP A 40 112.03 -43.85 -58.11
N GLU A 41 113.00 -44.49 -57.45
CA GLU A 41 113.19 -45.93 -57.58
C GLU A 41 111.80 -46.52 -57.39
N GLN A 42 111.44 -47.50 -58.22
CA GLN A 42 110.14 -48.15 -58.11
C GLN A 42 109.91 -48.47 -56.64
N TRP A 43 108.88 -47.83 -56.08
CA TRP A 43 108.59 -47.89 -54.66
C TRP A 43 108.59 -49.37 -54.28
N PRO A 44 109.26 -49.78 -53.17
CA PRO A 44 109.16 -51.14 -52.72
C PRO A 44 107.68 -51.51 -52.64
N PRO A 45 107.24 -52.69 -53.15
CA PRO A 45 105.81 -53.00 -53.29
C PRO A 45 105.00 -52.79 -52.01
N THR A 46 105.62 -52.93 -50.84
CA THR A 46 105.01 -52.64 -49.53
C THR A 46 104.59 -51.17 -49.37
N MET A 47 105.42 -50.23 -49.80
CA MET A 47 105.16 -48.79 -49.66
C MET A 47 104.16 -48.27 -50.70
N GLU A 48 104.25 -48.77 -51.94
CA GLU A 48 103.25 -48.50 -52.98
C GLU A 48 101.84 -48.95 -52.53
N ASN A 49 101.73 -50.17 -52.01
CA ASN A 49 100.47 -50.69 -51.46
C ASN A 49 99.95 -49.85 -50.28
N ALA A 50 100.85 -49.36 -49.41
CA ALA A 50 100.47 -48.51 -48.29
C ALA A 50 99.94 -47.14 -48.76
N LEU A 51 100.58 -46.51 -49.74
CA LEU A 51 100.12 -45.24 -50.31
C LEU A 51 98.80 -45.38 -51.07
N LEU A 52 98.63 -46.43 -51.87
CA LEU A 52 97.35 -46.73 -52.53
C LEU A 52 96.23 -46.94 -51.50
N LYS A 53 96.52 -47.62 -50.38
CA LYS A 53 95.54 -47.81 -49.31
C LYS A 53 95.18 -46.48 -48.62
N LEU A 54 96.16 -45.64 -48.31
CA LEU A 54 95.92 -44.31 -47.74
C LEU A 54 95.13 -43.42 -48.70
N TRP A 55 95.47 -43.42 -49.99
CA TRP A 55 94.73 -42.69 -51.02
C TRP A 55 93.27 -43.17 -51.13
N SER A 56 93.05 -44.49 -51.17
CA SER A 56 91.71 -45.10 -51.17
C SER A 56 90.91 -44.68 -49.93
N MET A 57 91.53 -44.71 -48.74
CA MET A 57 90.87 -44.27 -47.50
C MET A 57 90.52 -42.77 -47.52
N VAL A 58 91.38 -41.93 -48.11
CA VAL A 58 91.11 -40.48 -48.25
C VAL A 58 89.96 -40.23 -49.23
N GLU A 59 89.92 -40.92 -50.37
CA GLU A 59 88.81 -40.79 -51.33
C GLU A 59 87.49 -41.36 -50.78
N GLU A 60 87.53 -42.50 -50.09
CA GLU A 60 86.37 -43.05 -49.36
C GLU A 60 85.86 -42.05 -48.29
N SER A 61 86.76 -41.47 -47.49
CA SER A 61 86.42 -40.47 -46.48
C SER A 61 85.84 -39.19 -47.09
N LYS A 62 86.43 -38.70 -48.18
CA LYS A 62 85.95 -37.53 -48.92
C LYS A 62 84.56 -37.79 -49.49
N SER A 63 84.33 -38.95 -50.09
CA SER A 63 83.02 -39.35 -50.61
C SER A 63 81.97 -39.44 -49.50
N ALA A 64 82.29 -40.09 -48.37
CA ALA A 64 81.38 -40.20 -47.23
C ALA A 64 81.00 -38.82 -46.66
N ARG A 65 81.97 -37.91 -46.50
CA ARG A 65 81.71 -36.53 -46.04
C ARG A 65 80.83 -35.74 -47.02
N VAL A 66 81.02 -35.93 -48.32
CA VAL A 66 80.19 -35.26 -49.33
C VAL A 66 78.75 -35.77 -49.26
N ASP A 67 78.55 -37.07 -49.10
CA ASP A 67 77.23 -37.66 -48.92
C ASP A 67 76.56 -37.15 -47.62
N ASP A 68 77.28 -37.19 -46.49
CA ASP A 68 76.79 -36.66 -45.20
C ASP A 68 76.39 -35.17 -45.30
N ASN A 69 77.24 -34.34 -45.93
CA ASN A 69 76.95 -32.92 -46.13
C ASN A 69 75.71 -32.70 -47.00
N LEU A 70 75.53 -33.52 -48.05
CA LEU A 70 74.35 -33.45 -48.90
C LEU A 70 73.09 -33.84 -48.10
N GLN A 71 73.13 -34.94 -47.35
CA GLN A 71 72.02 -35.36 -46.49
C GLN A 71 71.68 -34.32 -45.41
N SER A 72 72.71 -33.71 -44.81
CA SER A 72 72.55 -32.63 -43.85
C SER A 72 71.88 -31.41 -44.50
N SER A 73 72.34 -30.99 -45.68
CA SER A 73 71.76 -29.87 -46.42
C SER A 73 70.31 -30.10 -46.80
N LEU A 74 69.95 -31.32 -47.23
CA LEU A 74 68.57 -31.67 -47.56
C LEU A 74 67.67 -31.61 -46.32
N THR A 75 68.16 -32.09 -45.18
CA THR A 75 67.46 -32.06 -43.89
C THR A 75 67.23 -30.63 -43.42
N ILE A 76 68.27 -29.78 -43.48
CA ILE A 76 68.18 -28.36 -43.09
C ILE A 76 67.14 -27.63 -43.94
N HIS A 77 67.13 -27.85 -45.26
CA HIS A 77 66.15 -27.23 -46.15
C HIS A 77 64.73 -27.67 -45.80
N HIS A 78 64.52 -28.97 -45.58
CA HIS A 78 63.21 -29.50 -45.18
C HIS A 78 62.69 -28.87 -43.89
N LEU A 79 63.52 -28.85 -42.83
CA LEU A 79 63.17 -28.22 -41.55
C LEU A 79 62.93 -26.72 -41.67
N THR A 80 63.70 -26.02 -42.53
CA THR A 80 63.51 -24.59 -42.79
C THR A 80 62.14 -24.30 -43.40
N GLU A 81 61.71 -25.12 -44.36
CA GLU A 81 60.38 -24.98 -44.97
C GLU A 81 59.25 -25.36 -44.00
N GLU A 82 59.44 -26.37 -43.17
CA GLU A 82 58.48 -26.71 -42.10
C GLU A 82 58.36 -25.59 -41.06
N ASN A 83 59.48 -24.98 -40.65
CA ASN A 83 59.47 -23.83 -39.74
C ASN A 83 58.71 -22.65 -40.33
N LYS A 84 58.96 -22.27 -41.60
CA LYS A 84 58.21 -21.20 -42.27
C LYS A 84 56.70 -21.48 -42.30
N LYS A 85 56.31 -22.75 -42.50
CA LYS A 85 54.91 -23.16 -42.49
C LYS A 85 54.30 -23.05 -41.09
N LEU A 86 55.03 -23.46 -40.06
CA LEU A 86 54.60 -23.33 -38.67
C LEU A 86 54.46 -21.86 -38.26
N ASP A 87 55.40 -21.00 -38.66
CA ASP A 87 55.32 -19.56 -38.41
C ASP A 87 54.06 -18.95 -39.02
N ALA A 88 53.78 -19.27 -40.29
CA ALA A 88 52.56 -18.81 -40.95
C ALA A 88 51.27 -19.33 -40.28
N GLN A 89 51.28 -20.57 -39.78
CA GLN A 89 50.15 -21.13 -39.04
C GLN A 89 49.98 -20.46 -37.67
N TYR A 90 51.08 -20.19 -36.98
CA TYR A 90 51.08 -19.49 -35.70
C TYR A 90 50.55 -18.06 -35.87
N ASP A 91 51.03 -17.31 -36.85
CA ASP A 91 50.56 -15.96 -37.16
C ASP A 91 49.05 -15.93 -37.46
N LYS A 92 48.56 -16.93 -38.21
CA LYS A 92 47.13 -17.06 -38.47
C LYS A 92 46.36 -17.36 -37.18
N LEU A 93 46.84 -18.28 -36.35
CA LEU A 93 46.19 -18.62 -35.08
C LEU A 93 46.12 -17.40 -34.16
N VAL A 94 47.20 -16.64 -34.05
CA VAL A 94 47.23 -15.40 -33.25
C VAL A 94 46.17 -14.42 -33.74
N LYS A 95 46.03 -14.23 -35.06
CA LYS A 95 44.99 -13.35 -35.62
C LYS A 95 43.58 -13.85 -35.33
N ASP A 96 43.33 -15.15 -35.53
CA ASP A 96 42.02 -15.76 -35.28
C ASP A 96 41.62 -15.66 -33.79
N VAL A 97 42.59 -15.83 -32.87
CA VAL A 97 42.37 -15.65 -31.42
C VAL A 97 42.07 -14.21 -31.06
N HIS A 98 42.81 -13.23 -31.61
CA HIS A 98 42.52 -11.81 -31.35
C HIS A 98 41.11 -11.43 -31.80
N GLN A 99 40.70 -11.85 -33.00
CA GLN A 99 39.33 -11.61 -33.49
C GLN A 99 38.29 -12.23 -32.56
N LEU A 100 38.51 -13.47 -32.10
CA LEU A 100 37.59 -14.12 -31.17
C LEU A 100 37.47 -13.37 -29.85
N VAL A 101 38.58 -12.85 -29.31
CA VAL A 101 38.60 -12.04 -28.08
C VAL A 101 37.83 -10.74 -28.28
N ASP A 102 38.04 -10.05 -29.39
CA ASP A 102 37.31 -8.81 -29.71
C ASP A 102 35.79 -9.06 -29.80
N PHE A 103 35.38 -10.12 -30.50
CA PHE A 103 33.96 -10.51 -30.57
C PHE A 103 33.36 -10.87 -29.20
N GLN A 104 34.15 -11.49 -28.31
CA GLN A 104 33.68 -11.77 -26.96
C GLN A 104 33.54 -10.49 -26.13
N GLN A 105 34.49 -9.57 -26.25
CA GLN A 105 34.46 -8.29 -25.55
C GLN A 105 33.22 -7.46 -25.95
N ASP A 106 32.94 -7.35 -27.24
CA ASP A 106 31.75 -6.65 -27.75
C ASP A 106 30.45 -7.27 -27.21
N ARG A 107 30.35 -8.60 -27.22
CA ARG A 107 29.18 -9.31 -26.68
C ARG A 107 28.99 -9.09 -25.17
N VAL A 108 30.07 -9.00 -24.40
CA VAL A 108 30.01 -8.72 -22.96
C VAL A 108 29.49 -7.30 -22.70
N VAL A 109 29.95 -6.33 -23.49
CA VAL A 109 29.48 -4.93 -23.41
C VAL A 109 27.98 -4.85 -23.73
N ASP A 110 27.53 -5.50 -24.81
CA ASP A 110 26.11 -5.56 -25.19
C ASP A 110 25.24 -6.17 -24.09
N PHE A 111 25.70 -7.27 -23.46
CA PHE A 111 24.96 -7.91 -22.38
C PHE A 111 24.86 -7.01 -21.13
N SER A 112 25.94 -6.31 -20.78
CA SER A 112 25.95 -5.34 -19.67
C SER A 112 24.95 -4.19 -19.90
N TYR A 113 24.89 -3.68 -21.13
CA TYR A 113 23.92 -2.65 -21.50
C TYR A 113 22.48 -3.18 -21.40
N LEU A 114 22.20 -4.36 -21.94
CA LEU A 114 20.87 -4.98 -21.86
C LEU A 114 20.45 -5.23 -20.40
N GLN A 115 21.36 -5.74 -19.58
CA GLN A 115 21.12 -5.97 -18.16
C GLN A 115 20.80 -4.66 -17.42
N SER A 116 21.51 -3.58 -17.73
CA SER A 116 21.26 -2.25 -17.18
C SER A 116 19.90 -1.70 -17.61
N ALA A 117 19.55 -1.84 -18.89
CA ALA A 117 18.25 -1.41 -19.43
C ALA A 117 17.08 -2.16 -18.77
N VAL A 118 17.19 -3.49 -18.63
CA VAL A 118 16.18 -4.32 -17.95
C VAL A 118 16.04 -3.92 -16.49
N THR A 119 17.15 -3.71 -15.79
CA THR A 119 17.14 -3.30 -14.37
C THR A 119 16.45 -1.94 -14.18
N TYR A 120 16.79 -0.96 -15.02
CA TYR A 120 16.16 0.36 -15.01
C TYR A 120 14.66 0.28 -15.28
N GLN A 121 14.24 -0.53 -16.26
CA GLN A 121 12.83 -0.74 -16.57
C GLN A 121 12.08 -1.39 -15.39
N HIS A 122 12.69 -2.37 -14.72
CA HIS A 122 12.13 -2.98 -13.51
C HIS A 122 11.96 -1.96 -12.37
N GLN A 123 12.94 -1.08 -12.16
CA GLN A 123 12.87 -0.01 -11.15
C GLN A 123 11.74 0.98 -11.48
N CYS A 124 11.67 1.48 -12.71
CA CYS A 124 10.59 2.37 -13.16
C CYS A 124 9.21 1.73 -12.95
N ARG A 125 9.07 0.43 -13.28
CA ARG A 125 7.81 -0.30 -13.06
C ARG A 125 7.50 -0.44 -11.58
N ALA A 126 8.48 -0.73 -10.74
CA ALA A 126 8.29 -0.85 -9.30
C ALA A 126 7.83 0.48 -8.67
N GLU A 127 8.44 1.60 -9.05
CA GLU A 127 8.05 2.94 -8.60
C GLU A 127 6.62 3.29 -9.04
N LEU A 128 6.26 3.00 -10.30
CA LEU A 128 4.91 3.22 -10.80
C LEU A 128 3.88 2.41 -10.01
N VAL A 129 4.15 1.13 -9.77
CA VAL A 129 3.28 0.25 -8.98
C VAL A 129 3.15 0.74 -7.54
N ALA A 130 4.25 1.17 -6.91
CA ALA A 130 4.23 1.73 -5.56
C ALA A 130 3.37 3.00 -5.50
N GLY A 131 3.50 3.89 -6.49
CA GLY A 131 2.67 5.10 -6.60
C GLY A 131 1.18 4.79 -6.78
N MET A 132 0.85 3.80 -7.63
CA MET A 132 -0.53 3.33 -7.81
C MET A 132 -1.10 2.74 -6.51
N ASN A 133 -0.35 1.90 -5.82
CA ASN A 133 -0.76 1.29 -4.55
C ASN A 133 -0.99 2.35 -3.47
N ALA A 134 -0.11 3.35 -3.35
CA ALA A 134 -0.29 4.45 -2.41
C ALA A 134 -1.55 5.28 -2.72
N LYS A 135 -1.86 5.49 -4.01
CA LYS A 135 -3.07 6.18 -4.44
C LYS A 135 -4.34 5.36 -4.15
N MET A 136 -4.28 4.05 -4.35
CA MET A 136 -5.37 3.13 -4.00
C MET A 136 -5.63 3.14 -2.49
N ALA A 137 -4.60 2.98 -1.66
CA ALA A 137 -4.74 3.03 -0.21
C ALA A 137 -5.37 4.34 0.30
N LYS A 138 -5.01 5.50 -0.31
CA LYS A 138 -5.64 6.78 0.01
C LYS A 138 -7.13 6.82 -0.36
N LYS A 139 -7.51 6.24 -1.50
CA LYS A 139 -8.91 6.15 -1.92
C LYS A 139 -9.70 5.21 -1.02
N ASP A 140 -9.14 4.07 -0.65
CA ASP A 140 -9.78 3.10 0.23
C ASP A 140 -10.05 3.71 1.61
N ALA A 141 -9.07 4.41 2.18
CA ALA A 141 -9.24 5.13 3.45
C ALA A 141 -10.29 6.26 3.36
N ALA A 142 -10.42 6.92 2.20
CA ALA A 142 -11.47 7.93 1.99
C ALA A 142 -12.86 7.29 1.85
N LEU A 143 -12.95 6.15 1.18
CA LEU A 143 -14.18 5.37 1.03
C LEU A 143 -14.67 4.86 2.40
N GLU A 144 -13.77 4.32 3.21
CA GLU A 144 -14.11 3.84 4.56
C GLU A 144 -14.64 4.97 5.45
N LYS A 145 -13.98 6.15 5.44
CA LYS A 145 -14.49 7.33 6.14
C LYS A 145 -15.86 7.79 5.63
N LEU A 146 -16.10 7.71 4.33
CA LEU A 146 -17.40 8.06 3.75
C LEU A 146 -18.48 7.08 4.19
N GLN A 147 -18.16 5.78 4.22
CA GLN A 147 -19.07 4.75 4.68
C GLN A 147 -19.44 4.91 6.16
N GLN A 148 -18.47 5.19 7.02
CA GLN A 148 -18.73 5.52 8.43
C GLN A 148 -19.66 6.73 8.58
N LYS A 149 -19.42 7.79 7.79
CA LYS A 149 -20.31 8.98 7.79
C LYS A 149 -21.73 8.64 7.33
N PHE A 150 -21.85 7.79 6.30
CA PHE A 150 -23.14 7.34 5.79
C PHE A 150 -23.92 6.53 6.84
N GLU A 151 -23.24 5.61 7.54
CA GLU A 151 -23.85 4.83 8.62
C GLU A 151 -24.36 5.71 9.77
N ILE A 152 -23.57 6.69 10.20
CA ILE A 152 -23.98 7.67 11.22
C ILE A 152 -25.22 8.44 10.74
N LEU A 153 -25.27 8.87 9.48
CA LEU A 153 -26.42 9.57 8.92
C LEU A 153 -27.69 8.70 8.91
N CYS A 154 -27.58 7.43 8.53
CA CYS A 154 -28.68 6.48 8.58
C CYS A 154 -29.22 6.29 10.01
N ASN A 155 -28.33 6.17 10.99
CA ASN A 155 -28.69 6.02 12.39
C ASN A 155 -29.38 7.27 12.94
N LEU A 156 -28.84 8.46 12.64
CA LEU A 156 -29.46 9.74 13.02
C LEU A 156 -30.85 9.92 12.40
N THR A 157 -31.00 9.59 11.12
CA THR A 157 -32.28 9.68 10.40
C THR A 157 -33.32 8.73 11.03
N SER A 158 -32.90 7.51 11.37
CA SER A 158 -33.75 6.53 12.04
C SER A 158 -34.17 7.01 13.42
N ALA A 159 -33.23 7.52 14.22
CA ALA A 159 -33.51 8.08 15.55
C ALA A 159 -34.44 9.29 15.49
N GLN A 160 -34.27 10.18 14.51
CA GLN A 160 -35.16 11.31 14.26
C GLN A 160 -36.58 10.85 13.93
N ALA A 161 -36.73 9.84 13.06
CA ALA A 161 -38.04 9.27 12.72
C ALA A 161 -38.75 8.72 13.97
N THR A 162 -38.02 7.97 14.82
CA THR A 162 -38.54 7.46 16.09
C THR A 162 -38.97 8.58 17.04
N ALA A 163 -38.15 9.63 17.19
CA ALA A 163 -38.48 10.77 18.04
C ALA A 163 -39.75 11.49 17.57
N ILE A 164 -39.88 11.71 16.26
CA ILE A 164 -41.08 12.32 15.65
C ILE A 164 -42.32 11.45 15.91
N GLN A 165 -42.21 10.13 15.72
CA GLN A 165 -43.32 9.21 15.96
C GLN A 165 -43.75 9.23 17.44
N ASN A 166 -42.79 9.22 18.37
CA ASN A 166 -43.07 9.26 19.80
C ASN A 166 -43.76 10.56 20.22
N LEU A 167 -43.30 11.70 19.70
CA LEU A 167 -43.93 13.00 19.95
C LEU A 167 -45.36 13.05 19.40
N LYS A 168 -45.59 12.56 18.18
CA LYS A 168 -46.94 12.46 17.59
C LYS A 168 -47.86 11.62 18.47
N LEU A 169 -47.39 10.44 18.91
CA LEU A 169 -48.17 9.56 19.77
C LEU A 169 -48.50 10.20 21.13
N LYS A 170 -47.51 10.88 21.75
CA LYS A 170 -47.72 11.60 23.01
C LYS A 170 -48.78 12.69 22.86
N ASN A 171 -48.70 13.50 21.80
CA ASN A 171 -49.66 14.57 21.54
C ASN A 171 -51.07 14.01 21.30
N MET A 172 -51.21 12.90 20.58
CA MET A 172 -52.51 12.24 20.40
C MET A 172 -53.10 11.76 21.72
N LYS A 173 -52.29 11.12 22.58
CA LYS A 173 -52.73 10.68 23.91
C LYS A 173 -53.11 11.85 24.83
N GLU A 174 -52.34 12.92 24.82
CA GLU A 174 -52.67 14.11 25.63
C GLU A 174 -53.96 14.78 25.13
N LYS A 175 -54.16 14.86 23.81
CA LYS A 175 -55.41 15.37 23.23
C LYS A 175 -56.60 14.52 23.65
N GLN A 176 -56.46 13.19 23.63
CA GLN A 176 -57.50 12.27 24.07
C GLN A 176 -57.86 12.48 25.55
N LEU A 177 -56.84 12.57 26.44
CA LEU A 177 -57.06 12.85 27.86
C LEU A 177 -57.74 14.20 28.10
N ARG A 178 -57.43 15.24 27.31
CA ARG A 178 -58.10 16.54 27.40
C ARG A 178 -59.57 16.46 27.00
N ILE A 179 -59.89 15.70 25.96
CA ILE A 179 -61.28 15.47 25.53
C ILE A 179 -62.05 14.74 26.64
N GLU A 180 -61.49 13.67 27.19
CA GLU A 180 -62.11 12.92 28.29
C GLU A 180 -62.33 13.78 29.55
N ALA A 181 -61.36 14.65 29.88
CA ALA A 181 -61.51 15.59 30.99
C ALA A 181 -62.60 16.64 30.72
N GLN A 182 -62.72 17.12 29.48
CA GLN A 182 -63.76 18.06 29.07
C GLN A 182 -65.15 17.43 29.16
N GLU A 183 -65.33 16.23 28.60
CA GLU A 183 -66.60 15.48 28.66
C GLU A 183 -67.06 15.23 30.10
N ASN A 184 -66.12 14.87 30.99
CA ASN A 184 -66.42 14.69 32.41
C ASN A 184 -66.86 16.00 33.11
N LEU A 185 -66.24 17.12 32.76
CA LEU A 185 -66.64 18.43 33.30
C LEU A 185 -68.02 18.84 32.78
N GLU A 186 -68.31 18.62 31.50
CA GLU A 186 -69.62 18.88 30.91
C GLU A 186 -70.72 18.04 31.60
N LEU A 187 -70.43 16.77 31.89
CA LEU A 187 -71.35 15.89 32.61
C LEU A 187 -71.63 16.39 34.03
N LYS A 188 -70.58 16.76 34.79
CA LYS A 188 -70.76 17.35 36.14
C LYS A 188 -71.52 18.67 36.10
N ASN A 189 -71.25 19.52 35.11
CA ASN A 189 -72.00 20.77 34.96
C ASN A 189 -73.48 20.51 34.69
N ALA A 190 -73.81 19.53 33.84
CA ALA A 190 -75.20 19.14 33.61
C ALA A 190 -75.88 18.61 34.88
N GLU A 191 -75.17 17.87 35.73
CA GLU A 191 -75.66 17.45 37.04
C GLU A 191 -75.91 18.64 37.99
N PHE A 192 -74.99 19.60 38.04
CA PHE A 192 -75.16 20.82 38.84
C PHE A 192 -76.35 21.65 38.37
N THR A 193 -76.52 21.83 37.05
CA THR A 193 -77.70 22.54 36.50
C THR A 193 -79.00 21.87 36.94
N LYS A 194 -79.09 20.53 36.88
CA LYS A 194 -80.27 19.80 37.38
C LYS A 194 -80.50 20.02 38.88
N PHE A 195 -79.44 20.06 39.69
CA PHE A 195 -79.56 20.34 41.12
C PHE A 195 -80.04 21.78 41.39
N GLU A 196 -79.51 22.75 40.66
CA GLU A 196 -79.94 24.16 40.75
C GLU A 196 -81.40 24.35 40.35
N GLU A 197 -81.84 23.71 39.26
CA GLU A 197 -83.25 23.71 38.83
C GLU A 197 -84.14 23.13 39.93
N LYS A 198 -83.76 21.99 40.51
CA LYS A 198 -84.50 21.35 41.61
C LYS A 198 -84.58 22.26 42.84
N LEU A 199 -83.46 22.87 43.25
CA LEU A 199 -83.41 23.78 44.39
C LEU A 199 -84.28 25.03 44.14
N THR A 200 -84.31 25.52 42.90
CA THR A 200 -85.14 26.65 42.50
C THR A 200 -86.62 26.29 42.57
N GLN A 201 -86.99 25.08 42.14
CA GLN A 201 -88.34 24.55 42.25
C GLN A 201 -88.79 24.43 43.72
N GLU A 202 -87.97 23.78 44.57
CA GLU A 202 -88.26 23.63 46.00
C GLU A 202 -88.41 25.00 46.69
N LYS A 203 -87.58 25.99 46.33
CA LYS A 203 -87.68 27.36 46.83
C LYS A 203 -88.99 28.05 46.44
N LEU A 204 -89.50 27.81 45.23
CA LEU A 204 -90.79 28.35 44.79
C LEU A 204 -91.96 27.70 45.56
N GLU A 205 -91.93 26.38 45.75
CA GLU A 205 -92.94 25.67 46.55
C GLU A 205 -92.99 26.19 47.99
N LEU A 206 -91.84 26.37 48.63
CA LEU A 206 -91.78 26.95 49.97
C LEU A 206 -92.35 28.38 50.02
N LYS A 207 -92.12 29.21 48.98
CA LYS A 207 -92.71 30.55 48.90
C LYS A 207 -94.24 30.49 48.84
N PHE A 208 -94.81 29.56 48.07
CA PHE A 208 -96.27 29.38 48.01
C PHE A 208 -96.82 28.94 49.37
N GLN A 209 -96.20 27.95 50.01
CA GLN A 209 -96.60 27.50 51.34
C GLN A 209 -96.56 28.63 52.39
N VAL A 210 -95.52 29.47 52.37
CA VAL A 210 -95.41 30.64 53.26
C VAL A 210 -96.51 31.66 52.96
N ALA A 211 -96.84 31.91 51.69
CA ALA A 211 -97.93 32.82 51.32
C ALA A 211 -99.30 32.32 51.81
N ASP A 212 -99.57 31.02 51.71
CA ASP A 212 -100.80 30.40 52.21
C ASP A 212 -100.90 30.51 53.74
N LEU A 213 -99.80 30.25 54.47
CA LEU A 213 -99.74 30.44 55.92
C LEU A 213 -99.97 31.89 56.34
N LEU A 214 -99.45 32.86 55.59
CA LEU A 214 -99.68 34.29 55.84
C LEU A 214 -101.16 34.66 55.67
N LYS A 215 -101.84 34.14 54.63
CA LYS A 215 -103.29 34.32 54.46
C LYS A 215 -104.08 33.72 55.62
N LEU A 216 -103.79 32.48 56.01
CA LEU A 216 -104.45 31.82 57.13
C LEU A 216 -104.27 32.63 58.43
N LYS A 217 -103.06 33.15 58.66
CA LYS A 217 -102.74 34.00 59.80
C LYS A 217 -103.56 35.30 59.81
N GLU A 218 -103.73 35.97 58.66
CA GLU A 218 -104.54 37.19 58.57
C GLU A 218 -106.02 36.89 58.81
N ASN A 219 -106.56 35.82 58.21
CA ASN A 219 -107.93 35.38 58.47
C ASN A 219 -108.16 35.09 59.96
N HIS A 220 -107.23 34.39 60.61
CA HIS A 220 -107.31 34.11 62.06
C HIS A 220 -107.27 35.40 62.90
N LYS A 221 -106.50 36.41 62.46
CA LYS A 221 -106.44 37.72 63.12
C LYS A 221 -107.75 38.49 62.96
N GLU A 222 -108.37 38.48 61.77
CA GLU A 222 -109.69 39.06 61.52
C GLU A 222 -110.79 38.37 62.35
N GLU A 223 -110.79 37.03 62.39
CA GLU A 223 -111.71 36.25 63.24
C GLU A 223 -111.54 36.60 64.72
N LYS A 224 -110.29 36.69 65.20
CA LYS A 224 -109.98 37.10 66.58
C LYS A 224 -110.52 38.49 66.88
N GLN A 225 -110.33 39.46 65.98
CA GLN A 225 -110.88 40.82 66.13
C GLN A 225 -112.41 40.81 66.17
N MET A 226 -113.07 40.01 65.34
CA MET A 226 -114.53 39.85 65.36
C MET A 226 -115.03 39.26 66.67
N GLN A 227 -114.34 38.24 67.20
CA GLN A 227 -114.66 37.65 68.49
C GLN A 227 -114.47 38.66 69.63
N GLU A 228 -113.39 39.44 69.65
CA GLU A 228 -113.16 40.51 70.62
C GLU A 228 -114.28 41.58 70.58
N PHE A 229 -114.72 41.98 69.39
CA PHE A 229 -115.87 42.89 69.21
C PHE A 229 -117.15 42.28 69.80
N LYS A 230 -117.44 41.01 69.50
CA LYS A 230 -118.64 40.33 69.98
C LYS A 230 -118.65 40.13 71.49
N ILE A 231 -117.51 39.83 72.10
CA ILE A 231 -117.33 39.80 73.56
C ILE A 231 -117.64 41.18 74.15
N THR A 232 -117.14 42.25 73.53
CA THR A 232 -117.40 43.63 73.97
C THR A 232 -118.89 44.00 73.90
N GLU A 233 -119.61 43.60 72.84
CA GLU A 233 -121.06 43.79 72.73
C GLU A 233 -121.84 43.00 73.77
N LEU A 234 -121.50 41.72 73.98
CA LEU A 234 -122.11 40.89 75.01
C LEU A 234 -121.89 41.46 76.41
N MET A 235 -120.68 41.94 76.71
CA MET A 235 -120.40 42.64 77.97
C MET A 235 -121.31 43.86 78.17
N LYS A 236 -121.49 44.70 77.13
CA LYS A 236 -122.42 45.86 77.21
C LYS A 236 -123.88 45.42 77.44
N ALA A 237 -124.31 44.33 76.80
CA ALA A 237 -125.65 43.78 76.97
C ALA A 237 -125.85 43.18 78.38
N GLU A 238 -124.83 42.48 78.88
CA GLU A 238 -124.79 41.97 80.26
C GLU A 238 -124.86 43.12 81.28
N GLU A 239 -124.11 44.20 81.07
CA GLU A 239 -124.15 45.40 81.91
C GLU A 239 -125.57 46.00 81.95
N LYS A 240 -126.22 46.15 80.78
CA LYS A 240 -127.62 46.58 80.69
C LYS A 240 -128.60 45.64 81.38
N LEU A 241 -128.40 44.33 81.28
CA LEU A 241 -129.22 43.34 81.97
C LEU A 241 -129.04 43.43 83.48
N LYS A 242 -127.80 43.62 83.96
CA LYS A 242 -127.52 43.87 85.39
C LYS A 242 -128.23 45.14 85.87
N GLU A 243 -128.23 46.22 85.10
CA GLU A 243 -129.02 47.42 85.43
C GLU A 243 -130.52 47.16 85.47
N LYS A 244 -131.07 46.42 84.50
CA LYS A 244 -132.49 46.02 84.51
C LYS A 244 -132.84 45.14 85.70
N ILE A 245 -131.97 44.17 86.06
CA ILE A 245 -132.16 43.31 87.22
C ILE A 245 -132.14 44.15 88.51
N LYS A 246 -131.21 45.11 88.65
CA LYS A 246 -131.24 46.08 89.75
C LYS A 246 -132.56 46.87 89.78
N GLY A 247 -133.06 47.29 88.63
CA GLY A 247 -134.37 47.95 88.50
C GLY A 247 -135.54 47.05 88.93
N ILE A 248 -135.53 45.77 88.58
CA ILE A 248 -136.56 44.79 88.99
C ILE A 248 -136.45 44.48 90.50
N GLN A 249 -135.23 44.34 91.04
CA GLN A 249 -134.99 44.18 92.47
C GLN A 249 -135.52 45.38 93.26
N ALA A 250 -135.33 46.60 92.77
CA ALA A 250 -135.90 47.82 93.36
C ALA A 250 -137.45 47.89 93.31
N ILE A 251 -138.10 47.13 92.42
CA ILE A 251 -139.57 47.01 92.34
C ILE A 251 -140.09 45.91 93.28
N LEU A 252 -139.33 44.83 93.49
CA LEU A 252 -139.69 43.72 94.39
C LEU A 252 -139.43 44.01 95.89
N GLU A 253 -138.67 45.06 96.19
CA GLU A 253 -138.38 45.54 97.56
C GLU A 253 -139.33 46.66 98.05
N ASN A 254 -140.40 46.98 97.29
CA ASN A 254 -141.53 47.85 97.69
C ASN A 254 -142.87 47.11 97.60
#